data_AF-A0AB36P8R9-F1
#
_entry.id   AF-A0AB36P8R9-F1
#
_cell.length_a   1.000
_cell.length_b   1.000
_cell.length_c   1.000
_cell.angle_alpha   90.00
_cell.angle_beta   90.00
_cell.angle_gamma   90.00
#
_symmetry.space_group_name_H-M   'P 1'
#
loop_
_entity.id
_entity.type
_entity.pdbx_description
1 polymer ?
#
loop_
_entity_poly.entity_id
_entity_poly.type
_entity_poly.pdbx_seq_one_letter_code
_entity_poly.pdbx_strand_id
1 'polypeptide(L)'
;MEISESEWKTLINAQSVTKMITCGENGHPVIVDRPSPTPEQLALINDEKKSALIAEATNVIAPLQDAVDLGMATDDETKLLLAWKKYRVLLMRVNVVKPEWPMHPNK
;
A
#
# COMPACT_ATOMS: atom_id res chain seq x y z
N MET A 1 -30.76 32.76 4.29
CA MET A 1 -29.45 33.01 3.65
C MET A 1 -29.19 31.83 2.77
N GLU A 2 -29.25 32.05 1.46
CA GLU A 2 -29.03 31.01 0.45
C GLU A 2 -27.53 30.94 0.17
N ILE A 3 -26.95 29.75 0.29
CA ILE A 3 -25.55 29.52 -0.10
C ILE A 3 -25.42 29.86 -1.59
N SER A 4 -24.42 30.67 -1.96
CA SER A 4 -24.24 31.05 -3.36
C SER A 4 -23.86 29.82 -4.18
N GLU A 5 -24.36 29.68 -5.41
CA GLU A 5 -23.98 28.58 -6.31
C GLU A 5 -22.46 28.47 -6.51
N SER A 6 -21.73 29.59 -6.35
CA SER A 6 -20.27 29.64 -6.40
C SER A 6 -19.60 29.00 -5.19
N GLU A 7 -20.17 29.17 -3.99
CA GLU A 7 -19.75 28.49 -2.76
C GLU A 7 -20.10 27.00 -2.83
N TRP A 8 -21.28 26.67 -3.37
CA TRP A 8 -21.70 25.28 -3.58
C TRP A 8 -20.76 24.53 -4.55
N LYS A 9 -20.40 25.15 -5.68
CA LYS A 9 -19.42 24.58 -6.62
C LYS A 9 -18.04 24.40 -6.00
N THR A 10 -17.63 25.30 -5.11
CA THR A 10 -16.37 25.20 -4.38
C THR A 10 -16.38 24.00 -3.42
N LEU A 11 -17.51 23.76 -2.73
CA LEU A 11 -17.68 22.61 -1.83
C LEU A 11 -17.73 21.27 -2.59
N ILE A 12 -18.43 21.22 -3.73
CA ILE A 12 -18.50 20.01 -4.57
C ILE A 12 -17.12 19.67 -5.16
N ASN A 13 -16.37 20.67 -5.65
CA ASN A 13 -15.02 20.44 -6.16
C ASN A 13 -14.02 20.10 -5.04
N ALA A 14 -14.24 20.56 -3.81
CA ALA A 14 -13.40 20.22 -2.66
C ALA A 14 -13.58 18.76 -2.19
N GLN A 15 -14.74 18.13 -2.42
CA GLN A 15 -14.93 16.70 -2.11
C GLN A 15 -14.03 15.77 -2.93
N SER A 16 -13.58 16.21 -4.11
CA SER A 16 -12.59 15.50 -4.93
C SER A 16 -11.17 15.54 -4.34
N VAL A 17 -10.91 16.40 -3.35
CA VAL A 17 -9.57 16.64 -2.80
C VAL A 17 -9.61 16.48 -1.29
N THR A 18 -9.60 15.25 -0.76
CA THR A 18 -9.13 14.85 0.59
C THR A 18 -9.53 15.75 1.80
N LYS A 19 -10.59 16.56 1.70
CA LYS A 19 -10.97 17.52 2.74
C LYS A 19 -12.37 17.19 3.24
N MET A 20 -12.50 17.01 4.55
CA MET A 20 -13.81 16.77 5.18
C MET A 20 -14.48 18.10 5.49
N ILE A 21 -15.77 18.19 5.17
CA ILE A 21 -16.60 19.32 5.58
C ILE A 21 -17.05 19.07 7.01
N THR A 22 -16.56 19.84 7.99
CA THR A 22 -17.09 19.83 9.36
C THR A 22 -17.92 21.09 9.61
N CYS A 23 -18.95 21.00 10.44
CA CYS A 23 -19.70 22.17 10.87
C CYS A 23 -18.88 22.93 11.93
N GLY A 24 -18.48 24.17 11.61
CA GLY A 24 -17.95 25.10 12.61
C GLY A 24 -19.09 25.70 13.46
N GLU A 25 -18.76 26.31 14.60
CA GLU A 25 -19.69 26.87 15.62
C GLU A 25 -20.73 27.89 15.10
N ASN A 26 -20.64 28.31 13.83
CA ASN A 26 -21.45 29.38 13.25
C ASN A 26 -22.39 28.86 12.13
N GLY A 27 -22.51 27.53 11.95
CA GLY A 27 -23.30 26.94 10.86
C GLY A 27 -22.65 27.03 9.48
N HIS A 28 -21.39 27.50 9.40
CA HIS A 28 -20.61 27.53 8.17
C HIS A 28 -19.73 26.26 8.05
N PRO A 29 -19.67 25.62 6.87
CA PRO A 29 -18.78 24.50 6.62
C PRO A 29 -17.33 24.96 6.64
N VAL A 30 -16.55 24.51 7.62
CA VAL A 30 -15.10 24.75 7.67
C VAL A 30 -14.41 23.58 6.99
N ILE A 31 -13.54 23.92 6.03
CA ILE A 31 -12.70 22.98 5.33
C ILE A 31 -11.52 22.66 6.25
N VAL A 32 -11.55 21.50 6.89
CA VAL A 32 -10.41 21.01 7.68
C VAL A 32 -9.58 20.06 6.81
N ASP A 33 -8.28 20.33 6.70
CA ASP A 33 -7.36 19.38 6.09
C ASP A 33 -7.33 18.12 6.96
N ARG A 34 -7.58 16.95 6.34
CA ARG A 34 -7.34 15.68 7.00
C ARG A 34 -5.87 15.69 7.44
N PRO A 35 -5.55 15.54 8.74
CA PRO A 35 -4.15 15.47 9.14
C PRO A 35 -3.52 14.34 8.33
N SER A 36 -2.43 14.66 7.62
CA SER A 36 -1.66 13.64 6.91
C SER A 36 -1.33 12.54 7.93
N PRO A 37 -1.48 11.24 7.58
CA PRO A 37 -1.22 10.16 8.52
C PRO A 37 0.13 10.38 9.17
N THR A 38 0.19 10.27 10.49
CA THR A 38 1.43 10.48 11.22
C THR A 38 2.50 9.50 10.72
N PRO A 39 3.80 9.84 10.82
CA PRO A 39 4.88 8.90 10.45
C PRO A 39 4.73 7.53 11.13
N GLU A 40 4.17 7.49 12.34
CA GLU A 40 3.83 6.26 13.06
C GLU A 40 2.73 5.44 12.37
N GLN A 41 1.64 6.08 11.92
CA GLN A 41 0.58 5.42 11.16
C GLN A 41 1.10 4.92 9.80
N LEU A 42 1.97 5.67 9.14
CA LEU A 42 2.61 5.23 7.90
C LEU A 42 3.51 4.02 8.12
N ALA A 43 4.27 3.99 9.22
CA ALA A 43 5.10 2.85 9.56
C ALA A 43 4.26 1.59 9.79
N LEU A 44 3.11 1.69 10.48
CA LEU A 44 2.19 0.58 10.69
C LEU A 44 1.61 0.05 9.37
N ILE A 45 1.08 0.94 8.52
CA ILE A 45 0.54 0.57 7.21
C ILE A 45 1.61 -0.10 6.34
N ASN A 46 2.84 0.42 6.38
CA ASN A 46 3.95 -0.16 5.64
C ASN A 46 4.38 -1.51 6.21
N ASP A 47 4.34 -1.71 7.53
CA ASP A 47 4.67 -2.99 8.15
C ASP A 47 3.63 -4.08 7.81
N GLU A 48 2.35 -3.73 7.83
CA GLU A 48 1.26 -4.61 7.38
C GLU A 48 1.44 -4.97 5.90
N LYS A 49 1.72 -3.97 5.05
CA LYS A 49 1.98 -4.19 3.62
C LYS A 49 3.21 -5.08 3.39
N LYS A 50 4.28 -4.86 4.14
CA LYS A 50 5.50 -5.69 4.09
C LYS A 50 5.18 -7.15 4.46
N SER A 51 4.42 -7.34 5.54
CA SER A 51 4.01 -8.67 6.00
C SER A 51 3.13 -9.38 4.96
N ALA A 52 2.19 -8.67 4.34
CA ALA A 52 1.36 -9.21 3.27
C ALA A 52 2.19 -9.64 2.04
N LEU A 53 3.15 -8.81 1.61
CA LEU A 53 4.03 -9.13 0.48
C LEU A 53 4.97 -10.31 0.77
N ILE A 54 5.44 -10.44 2.01
CA ILE A 54 6.25 -11.59 2.45
C ILE A 54 5.39 -12.87 2.47
N ALA A 55 4.15 -12.79 2.92
CA ALA A 55 3.22 -13.91 2.92
C ALA A 55 2.90 -14.36 1.49
N GLU A 56 2.62 -13.42 0.57
CA GLU A 56 2.43 -13.71 -0.85
C GLU A 56 3.66 -14.40 -1.45
N ALA A 57 4.85 -13.84 -1.25
CA ALA A 57 6.09 -14.44 -1.72
C ALA A 57 6.27 -15.86 -1.17
N THR A 58 5.93 -16.09 0.10
CA THR A 58 6.04 -17.41 0.74
C THR A 58 5.04 -18.42 0.14
N ASN A 59 3.83 -17.98 -0.17
CA ASN A 59 2.81 -18.80 -0.84
C ASN A 59 3.22 -19.22 -2.25
N VAL A 60 3.99 -18.39 -2.96
CA VAL A 60 4.54 -18.75 -4.29
C VAL A 60 5.80 -19.61 -4.17
N ILE A 61 6.66 -19.32 -3.19
CA ILE A 61 7.88 -20.09 -2.92
C ILE A 61 7.57 -21.53 -2.51
N ALA A 62 6.52 -21.77 -1.72
CA ALA A 62 6.18 -23.10 -1.22
C ALA A 62 6.01 -24.16 -2.34
N PRO A 63 5.09 -24.00 -3.32
CA PRO A 63 4.94 -24.99 -4.39
C PRO A 63 6.17 -25.10 -5.30
N LEU A 64 6.89 -23.99 -5.54
CA LEU A 64 8.13 -24.01 -6.33
C LEU A 64 9.24 -24.78 -5.60
N GLN A 65 9.32 -24.64 -4.28
CA GLN A 65 10.26 -25.37 -3.45
C GLN A 65 9.89 -26.85 -3.41
N ASP A 66 8.61 -27.19 -3.25
CA ASP A 66 8.13 -28.57 -3.29
C ASP A 66 8.47 -29.22 -4.64
N ALA A 67 8.28 -28.51 -5.75
CA ALA A 67 8.67 -29.00 -7.08
C ALA A 67 10.18 -29.25 -7.19
N VAL A 68 11.02 -28.37 -6.63
CA VAL A 68 12.48 -28.55 -6.61
C VAL A 68 12.88 -29.73 -5.74
N ASP A 69 12.28 -29.86 -4.55
CA ASP A 69 12.58 -30.93 -3.59
C ASP A 69 12.14 -32.31 -4.12
N LEU A 70 11.06 -32.35 -4.90
CA LEU A 70 10.58 -33.54 -5.60
C LEU A 70 11.33 -33.82 -6.92
N GLY A 71 12.25 -32.94 -7.34
CA GLY A 71 12.97 -33.05 -8.61
C GLY A 71 12.07 -32.90 -9.85
N MET A 72 10.89 -32.31 -9.68
CA MET A 72 9.91 -32.05 -10.74
C MET A 72 9.99 -30.62 -11.28
N ALA A 73 10.79 -29.76 -10.65
CA ALA A 73 10.96 -28.37 -11.07
C ALA A 73 11.64 -28.27 -12.43
N THR A 74 11.05 -27.44 -13.27
CA THR A 74 11.65 -26.97 -14.51
C THR A 74 12.77 -25.96 -14.22
N ASP A 75 13.65 -25.74 -15.21
CA ASP A 75 14.68 -24.69 -15.13
C ASP A 75 14.07 -23.30 -14.87
N ASP A 76 12.88 -23.04 -15.42
CA ASP A 76 12.18 -21.76 -15.23
C ASP A 76 11.59 -21.63 -13.83
N GLU A 77 11.01 -22.69 -13.26
CA GLU A 77 10.55 -22.71 -11.86
C GLU A 77 11.72 -22.51 -10.89
N THR A 78 12.89 -23.09 -11.18
CA THR A 78 14.09 -22.93 -10.36
C THR A 78 14.60 -21.48 -10.39
N LYS A 79 14.60 -20.83 -11.57
CA LYS A 79 14.93 -19.40 -11.70
C LYS A 79 13.90 -18.53 -10.98
N LEU A 80 12.62 -18.86 -11.11
CA LEU A 80 11.51 -18.17 -10.47
C LEU A 80 11.63 -18.26 -8.94
N LEU A 81 11.90 -19.44 -8.39
CA LEU A 81 12.17 -19.67 -6.97
C LEU A 81 13.32 -18.79 -6.47
N LEU A 82 14.41 -18.69 -7.23
CA LEU A 82 15.56 -17.86 -6.89
C LEU A 82 15.21 -16.35 -6.91
N ALA A 83 14.41 -15.92 -7.88
CA ALA A 83 13.90 -14.55 -7.97
C ALA A 83 12.98 -14.21 -6.77
N TRP A 84 12.06 -15.10 -6.41
CA TRP A 84 11.19 -14.92 -5.25
C TRP A 84 11.95 -14.92 -3.92
N LYS A 85 12.96 -15.78 -3.76
CA LYS A 85 13.84 -15.76 -2.58
C LYS A 85 14.58 -14.43 -2.46
N LYS A 86 15.12 -13.90 -3.56
CA LYS A 86 15.74 -12.56 -3.60
C LYS A 86 14.73 -11.47 -3.24
N TYR A 87 13.54 -11.50 -3.84
CA TYR A 87 12.45 -10.57 -3.57
C TYR A 87 12.05 -10.56 -2.08
N ARG A 88 11.89 -11.72 -1.45
CA ARG A 88 11.58 -11.84 -0.02
C ARG A 88 12.67 -11.21 0.86
N VAL A 89 13.94 -11.42 0.54
CA VAL A 89 15.06 -10.81 1.28
C VAL A 89 15.09 -9.30 1.09
N LEU A 90 14.83 -8.81 -0.12
CA LEU A 90 14.72 -7.37 -0.39
C LEU A 90 13.58 -6.77 0.43
N LEU A 91 12.39 -7.39 0.43
CA LEU A 91 11.25 -6.98 1.25
C LEU A 91 11.58 -6.91 2.74
N MET A 92 12.29 -7.90 3.29
CA MET A 92 12.72 -7.88 4.69
C MET A 92 13.63 -6.69 5.01
N ARG A 93 14.43 -6.24 4.05
CA ARG A 93 15.34 -5.08 4.18
C ARG A 93 14.68 -3.73 3.88
N VAL A 94 13.44 -3.71 3.37
CA VAL A 94 12.70 -2.45 3.13
C VAL A 94 12.47 -1.72 4.45
N ASN A 95 12.84 -0.45 4.47
CA ASN A 95 12.59 0.48 5.57
C ASN A 95 11.12 0.95 5.55
N VAL A 96 10.40 0.72 6.64
CA VAL A 96 9.00 1.13 6.80
C VAL A 96 8.79 2.64 6.84
N VAL A 97 9.83 3.44 7.11
CA VAL A 97 9.76 4.91 7.13
C VAL A 97 9.78 5.52 5.71
N LYS A 98 10.48 4.86 4.77
CA LYS A 98 10.53 5.25 3.36
C LYS A 98 10.62 3.97 2.52
N PRO A 99 9.47 3.30 2.30
CA PRO A 99 9.50 1.97 1.71
C PRO A 99 9.79 2.04 0.22
N GLU A 100 10.93 1.49 -0.18
CA GLU A 100 11.24 1.20 -1.57
C GLU A 100 10.80 -0.23 -1.87
N TRP A 101 9.54 -0.37 -2.29
CA TRP A 101 8.97 -1.68 -2.60
C TRP A 101 9.66 -2.27 -3.84
N PRO A 102 10.33 -3.43 -3.72
CA PRO A 102 10.89 -4.11 -4.89
C PRO A 102 9.75 -4.50 -5.85
N MET A 103 10.05 -4.62 -7.15
CA MET A 103 9.08 -5.14 -8.12
C MET A 103 8.91 -6.65 -7.91
N HIS A 104 7.66 -7.11 -7.98
CA HIS A 104 7.34 -8.53 -7.97
C HIS A 104 8.00 -9.21 -9.18
N PRO A 105 8.67 -10.35 -8.99
CA PRO A 105 9.11 -11.16 -10.12
C PRO A 105 7.87 -11.64 -10.88
N ASN A 106 7.85 -11.42 -12.19
CA ASN A 106 6.73 -11.87 -13.03
C ASN A 106 6.59 -13.39 -12.96
N LYS A 107 5.34 -13.85 -12.87
CA LYS A 107 4.96 -15.25 -13.03
C LYS A 107 5.16 -15.72 -14.46
#